data_AF-F3B774-F1
#
_entry.id   AF-F3B774-F1
#
_cell.length_a   1.000
_cell.length_b   1.000
_cell.length_c   1.000
_cell.angle_alpha   90.00
_cell.angle_beta   90.00
_cell.angle_gamma   90.00
#
_symmetry.space_group_name_H-M   'P 1'
#
loop_
_entity.id
_entity.type
_entity.pdbx_description
1 polymer ?
#
loop_
_entity_poly.entity_id
_entity_poly.type
_entity_poly.pdbx_seq_one_letter_code
_entity_poly.pdbx_strand_id
1 'polypeptide(L)'
;MIQTVEKQPDIVFSAEFSGGDKGTYKYSVGKKSFEKISENILQELSYSENYETIIAVKWEDDFQGLVELNMKDYTYSPIIDLETLNNCAKDIGLEEIKYRSFDTSNLHMPKYFKDGYTFFWGDWRDKLCYLVKENGVWNMYILHSSDGRNYCYFIEGRNKVVFNPGRECVYDKFDNKEFIYNKCDHNSKYGLVVVNMR
;
A
#
# COMPACT_ATOMS: atom_id res chain seq x y z
N MET A 1 -13.82 -31.14 -11.08
CA MET A 1 -13.23 -29.78 -11.02
C MET A 1 -13.77 -29.07 -9.77
N ILE A 2 -13.28 -29.44 -8.58
CA ILE A 2 -13.73 -28.87 -7.27
C ILE A 2 -12.56 -28.78 -6.26
N GLN A 3 -11.54 -29.64 -6.34
CA GLN A 3 -10.39 -29.64 -5.42
C GLN A 3 -9.47 -28.40 -5.51
N THR A 4 -9.58 -27.58 -6.56
CA THR A 4 -8.70 -26.42 -6.77
C THR A 4 -9.09 -25.18 -5.95
N VAL A 5 -10.33 -25.09 -5.48
CA VAL A 5 -10.83 -23.92 -4.74
C VAL A 5 -10.35 -23.92 -3.28
N GLU A 6 -10.13 -25.10 -2.68
CA GLU A 6 -9.65 -25.23 -1.29
C GLU A 6 -8.22 -24.71 -1.07
N LYS A 7 -7.45 -24.52 -2.14
CA LYS A 7 -6.05 -24.06 -2.07
C LYS A 7 -5.86 -22.55 -2.27
N GLN A 8 -6.95 -21.79 -2.43
CA GLN A 8 -6.82 -20.33 -2.55
C GLN A 8 -6.44 -19.71 -1.20
N PRO A 9 -5.56 -18.70 -1.17
CA PRO A 9 -5.24 -17.99 0.05
C PRO A 9 -6.51 -17.33 0.61
N ASP A 10 -6.57 -17.26 1.93
CA ASP A 10 -7.66 -16.58 2.62
C ASP A 10 -7.70 -15.10 2.23
N ILE A 11 -8.91 -14.54 2.13
CA ILE A 11 -9.13 -13.12 1.81
C ILE A 11 -9.30 -12.36 3.12
N VAL A 12 -8.36 -11.48 3.43
CA VAL A 12 -8.44 -10.54 4.55
C VAL A 12 -9.02 -9.21 4.09
N PHE A 13 -9.94 -8.68 4.87
CA PHE A 13 -10.57 -7.39 4.67
C PHE A 13 -11.01 -6.82 6.01
N SER A 14 -11.11 -5.49 6.11
CA SER A 14 -11.72 -4.83 7.26
C SER A 14 -13.08 -4.28 6.89
N ALA A 15 -14.00 -4.31 7.85
CA ALA A 15 -15.38 -3.86 7.65
C ALA A 15 -15.97 -3.34 8.96
N GLU A 16 -16.95 -2.45 8.82
CA GLU A 16 -17.92 -2.12 9.85
C GLU A 16 -19.29 -2.55 9.33
N PHE A 17 -19.94 -3.46 10.04
CA PHE A 17 -21.24 -3.98 9.69
C PHE A 17 -22.35 -3.15 10.34
N SER A 18 -23.55 -3.15 9.74
CA SER A 18 -24.71 -2.39 10.23
C SER A 18 -25.14 -2.74 11.67
N GLY A 19 -24.72 -3.89 12.20
CA GLY A 19 -24.95 -4.29 13.59
C GLY A 19 -23.97 -3.68 14.59
N GLY A 20 -23.03 -2.84 14.13
CA GLY A 20 -21.99 -2.22 14.96
C GLY A 20 -20.74 -3.08 15.17
N ASP A 21 -20.74 -4.33 14.70
CA ASP A 21 -19.53 -5.16 14.70
C ASP A 21 -18.54 -4.63 13.66
N LYS A 22 -17.30 -4.41 14.09
CA LYS A 22 -16.26 -3.82 13.27
C LYS A 22 -14.91 -4.46 13.55
N GLY A 23 -14.03 -4.45 12.56
CA GLY A 23 -12.67 -4.95 12.69
C GLY A 23 -12.14 -5.53 11.39
N THR A 24 -11.14 -6.40 11.52
CA THR A 24 -10.53 -7.13 10.40
C THR A 24 -10.96 -8.58 10.44
N TYR A 25 -11.37 -9.07 9.27
CA TYR A 25 -11.94 -10.39 9.06
C TYR A 25 -11.14 -11.15 8.02
N LYS A 26 -11.25 -12.46 8.09
CA LYS A 26 -10.70 -13.39 7.12
C LYS A 26 -11.82 -14.21 6.53
N TYR A 27 -11.91 -14.27 5.22
CA TYR A 27 -12.82 -15.14 4.47
C TYR A 27 -12.06 -16.30 3.85
N SER A 28 -12.44 -17.51 4.25
CA SER A 28 -11.90 -18.75 3.69
C SER A 28 -12.74 -19.19 2.51
N VAL A 29 -12.18 -19.10 1.30
CA VAL A 29 -12.88 -19.43 0.05
C VAL A 29 -13.37 -20.88 0.04
N GLY A 30 -12.54 -21.82 0.48
CA GLY A 30 -12.91 -23.24 0.56
C GLY A 30 -14.06 -23.52 1.52
N LYS A 31 -14.07 -22.86 2.69
CA LYS A 31 -15.11 -23.03 3.72
C LYS A 31 -16.36 -22.18 3.48
N LYS A 32 -16.25 -21.15 2.62
CA LYS A 32 -17.30 -20.14 2.36
C LYS A 32 -17.79 -19.45 3.63
N SER A 33 -16.89 -19.19 4.56
CA SER A 33 -17.16 -18.54 5.84
C SER A 33 -16.12 -17.46 6.11
N PHE A 34 -16.51 -16.43 6.86
CA PHE A 34 -15.55 -15.49 7.44
C PHE A 34 -15.57 -15.54 8.95
N GLU A 35 -14.45 -15.15 9.56
CA GLU A 35 -14.29 -15.00 11.00
C GLU A 35 -13.53 -13.70 11.28
N LYS A 36 -13.81 -13.07 12.43
CA LYS A 36 -13.04 -11.91 12.89
C LYS A 36 -11.67 -12.38 13.36
N ILE A 37 -10.62 -11.72 12.89
CA ILE A 37 -9.22 -12.01 13.25
C ILE A 37 -8.55 -10.87 14.03
N SER A 38 -9.12 -9.66 13.98
CA SER A 38 -8.66 -8.52 14.77
C SER A 38 -9.79 -7.53 15.02
N GLU A 39 -9.76 -6.85 16.17
CA GLU A 39 -10.66 -5.72 16.46
C GLU A 39 -10.24 -4.44 15.73
N ASN A 40 -8.97 -4.35 15.31
CA ASN A 40 -8.47 -3.19 14.58
C ASN A 40 -9.05 -3.14 13.17
N ILE A 41 -9.40 -1.95 12.68
CA ILE A 41 -9.73 -1.72 11.28
C ILE A 41 -8.45 -1.32 10.53
N LEU A 42 -8.07 -2.13 9.55
CA LEU A 42 -6.88 -1.96 8.75
C LEU A 42 -7.25 -1.47 7.36
N GLN A 43 -6.62 -0.39 6.91
CA GLN A 43 -6.80 0.19 5.59
C GLN A 43 -5.64 -0.24 4.67
N GLU A 44 -5.87 -0.17 3.35
CA GLU A 44 -4.80 -0.29 2.34
C GLU A 44 -3.98 -1.61 2.46
N LEU A 45 -4.65 -2.73 2.72
CA LEU A 45 -4.04 -4.05 2.93
C LEU A 45 -3.24 -4.53 1.70
N SER A 46 -2.00 -4.98 1.90
CA SER A 46 -1.19 -5.64 0.86
C SER A 46 -0.45 -6.86 1.41
N TYR A 47 -0.60 -8.00 0.73
CA TYR A 47 0.09 -9.24 1.08
C TYR A 47 1.57 -9.18 0.75
N SER A 48 2.37 -9.88 1.57
CA SER A 48 3.71 -10.35 1.22
C SER A 48 3.65 -11.39 0.09
N GLU A 49 4.76 -11.58 -0.64
CA GLU A 49 4.83 -12.50 -1.77
C GLU A 49 4.49 -13.95 -1.40
N ASN A 50 4.81 -14.37 -0.17
CA ASN A 50 4.54 -15.71 0.34
C ASN A 50 3.24 -15.81 1.16
N TYR A 51 2.43 -14.74 1.23
CA TYR A 51 1.16 -14.67 1.96
C TYR A 51 1.27 -14.94 3.48
N GLU A 52 2.46 -14.82 4.07
CA GLU A 52 2.65 -15.04 5.52
C GLU A 52 2.32 -13.79 6.35
N THR A 53 2.41 -12.62 5.74
CA THR A 53 2.12 -11.33 6.38
C THR A 53 1.35 -10.39 5.46
N ILE A 54 0.65 -9.43 6.06
CA ILE A 54 -0.01 -8.33 5.38
C ILE A 54 0.50 -7.02 5.97
N ILE A 55 1.01 -6.12 5.13
CA ILE A 55 1.24 -4.73 5.52
C ILE A 55 -0.06 -3.94 5.31
N ALA A 56 -0.36 -3.05 6.24
CA ALA A 56 -1.54 -2.21 6.19
C ALA A 56 -1.28 -0.85 6.83
N VAL A 57 -2.27 0.02 6.74
CA VAL A 57 -2.35 1.28 7.49
C VAL A 57 -3.36 1.11 8.61
N LYS A 58 -2.97 1.42 9.84
CA LYS A 58 -3.91 1.66 10.94
C LYS A 58 -4.09 3.16 11.08
N TRP A 59 -5.34 3.61 11.24
CA TRP A 59 -5.70 5.03 11.21
C TRP A 59 -6.75 5.37 12.27
N GLU A 60 -6.45 5.02 13.53
CA GLU A 60 -7.35 5.18 14.69
C GLU A 60 -6.70 6.02 15.77
N ASP A 61 -7.47 6.64 16.67
CA ASP A 61 -6.99 7.59 17.68
C ASP A 61 -5.80 7.11 18.52
N ASP A 62 -5.74 5.81 18.84
CA ASP A 62 -4.69 5.18 19.63
C ASP A 62 -3.40 4.92 18.86
N PHE A 63 -3.48 4.75 17.53
CA PHE A 63 -2.32 4.54 16.68
C PHE A 63 -2.63 4.86 15.22
N GLN A 64 -1.79 5.70 14.61
CA GLN A 64 -1.78 5.95 13.18
C GLN A 64 -0.41 5.59 12.62
N GLY A 65 -0.36 4.86 11.51
CA GLY A 65 0.92 4.48 10.89
C GLY A 65 0.86 3.17 10.11
N LEU A 66 2.04 2.64 9.80
CA LEU A 66 2.18 1.35 9.10
C LEU A 66 2.28 0.21 10.10
N VAL A 67 1.64 -0.89 9.74
CA VAL A 67 1.49 -2.06 10.61
C VAL A 67 1.63 -3.33 9.80
N GLU A 68 2.01 -4.41 10.47
CA GLU A 68 2.05 -5.75 9.90
C GLU A 68 1.10 -6.67 10.65
N LEU A 69 0.37 -7.49 9.91
CA LEU A 69 -0.47 -8.57 10.41
C LEU A 69 0.15 -9.91 10.03
N ASN A 70 0.45 -10.75 11.02
CA ASN A 70 0.93 -12.11 10.80
C ASN A 70 -0.24 -13.04 10.45
N MET A 71 -0.17 -13.78 9.34
CA MET A 71 -1.27 -14.62 8.87
C MET A 71 -1.38 -15.98 9.58
N LYS A 72 -0.36 -16.38 10.35
CA LYS A 72 -0.33 -17.65 11.09
C LYS A 72 -1.12 -17.57 12.39
N ASP A 73 -0.98 -16.48 13.11
CA ASP A 73 -1.58 -16.29 14.43
C ASP A 73 -2.39 -14.99 14.57
N TYR A 74 -2.50 -14.21 13.49
CA TYR A 74 -3.21 -12.92 13.43
C TYR A 74 -2.66 -11.89 14.41
N THR A 75 -1.41 -12.05 14.84
CA THR A 75 -0.73 -11.04 15.65
C THR A 75 -0.49 -9.79 14.83
N TYR A 76 -0.89 -8.68 15.41
CA TYR A 76 -0.66 -7.33 14.89
C TYR A 76 0.63 -6.76 15.47
N SER A 77 1.47 -6.15 14.63
CA SER A 77 2.74 -5.53 15.03
C SER A 77 2.89 -4.13 14.39
N PRO A 78 3.05 -3.06 15.17
CA PRO A 78 3.41 -1.74 14.63
C PRO A 78 4.77 -1.76 13.92
N ILE A 79 4.85 -1.14 12.74
CA ILE A 79 6.12 -0.92 12.01
C ILE A 79 6.69 0.45 12.36
N ILE A 80 5.88 1.49 12.14
CA ILE A 80 6.26 2.89 12.37
C ILE A 80 4.99 3.73 12.58
N ASP A 81 5.03 4.64 13.54
CA ASP A 81 3.95 5.60 13.79
C ASP A 81 4.01 6.81 12.84
N LEU A 82 2.88 7.52 12.74
CA LEU A 82 2.71 8.68 11.89
C LEU A 82 3.65 9.84 12.27
N GLU A 83 3.94 10.04 13.55
CA GLU A 83 4.84 11.09 14.02
C GLU A 83 6.25 10.87 13.48
N THR A 84 6.78 9.65 13.62
CA THR A 84 8.09 9.26 13.11
C THR A 84 8.11 9.31 11.58
N LEU A 85 7.05 8.83 10.91
CA LEU A 85 6.90 8.95 9.45
C LEU A 85 6.94 10.43 8.99
N ASN A 86 6.23 11.31 9.68
CA ASN A 86 6.21 12.75 9.37
C ASN A 86 7.58 13.40 9.55
N ASN A 87 8.38 12.97 10.53
CA ASN A 87 9.76 13.42 10.68
C ASN A 87 10.60 13.02 9.46
N CYS A 88 10.52 11.76 9.02
CA CYS A 88 11.19 11.31 7.80
C CYS A 88 10.71 12.08 6.55
N ALA A 89 9.42 12.42 6.48
CA ALA A 89 8.82 13.19 5.38
C ALA A 89 9.37 14.60 5.30
N LYS A 90 9.47 15.26 6.45
CA LYS A 90 10.02 16.61 6.56
C LYS A 90 11.48 16.67 6.10
N ASP A 91 12.27 15.66 6.42
CA ASP A 91 13.70 15.60 6.05
C ASP A 91 13.91 15.55 4.52
N ILE A 92 12.92 15.07 3.77
CA ILE A 92 12.92 15.06 2.30
C ILE A 92 12.01 16.13 1.66
N GLY A 93 11.56 17.10 2.47
CA GLY A 93 10.81 18.27 1.99
C GLY A 93 9.33 18.02 1.69
N LEU A 94 8.74 16.95 2.22
CA LEU A 94 7.30 16.68 2.10
C LEU A 94 6.52 17.33 3.26
N GLU A 95 5.27 17.68 2.98
CA GLU A 95 4.35 18.19 3.99
C GLU A 95 3.90 17.08 4.95
N GLU A 96 3.70 17.47 6.21
CA GLU A 96 3.20 16.60 7.26
C GLU A 96 1.77 16.13 6.97
N ILE A 97 1.53 14.83 7.12
CA ILE A 97 0.17 14.28 7.17
C ILE A 97 -0.39 14.49 8.57
N LYS A 98 -1.54 15.15 8.65
CA LYS A 98 -2.29 15.34 9.89
C LYS A 98 -3.45 14.36 9.98
N TYR A 99 -3.55 13.64 11.09
CA TYR A 99 -4.74 12.89 11.43
C TYR A 99 -5.90 13.86 11.70
N ARG A 100 -7.02 13.69 10.98
CA ARG A 100 -8.22 14.54 11.10
C ARG A 100 -9.44 13.73 11.52
N SER A 101 -9.65 12.59 10.86
CA SER A 101 -10.67 11.60 11.20
C SER A 101 -10.22 10.22 10.73
N PHE A 102 -10.92 9.21 11.24
CA PHE A 102 -10.72 7.80 10.92
C PHE A 102 -10.96 7.45 9.44
N ASP A 103 -11.75 8.26 8.72
CA ASP A 103 -12.38 7.83 7.46
C ASP A 103 -11.43 7.68 6.28
N THR A 104 -10.35 8.46 6.23
CA THR A 104 -9.41 8.46 5.11
C THR A 104 -7.98 8.67 5.59
N SER A 105 -7.20 7.59 5.55
CA SER A 105 -5.75 7.71 5.70
C SER A 105 -5.15 8.44 4.50
N ASN A 106 -4.13 9.27 4.74
CA ASN A 106 -3.33 9.90 3.68
C ASN A 106 -2.05 9.10 3.38
N LEU A 107 -1.99 7.85 3.84
CA LEU A 107 -0.97 6.87 3.50
C LEU A 107 -1.66 5.83 2.63
N HIS A 108 -1.18 5.62 1.41
CA HIS A 108 -1.89 4.75 0.48
C HIS A 108 -1.02 3.63 -0.06
N MET A 109 -1.64 2.45 -0.18
CA MET A 109 -1.06 1.28 -0.82
C MET A 109 0.36 0.93 -0.33
N PRO A 110 0.56 0.71 0.98
CA PRO A 110 1.83 0.21 1.46
C PRO A 110 2.15 -1.15 0.83
N LYS A 111 3.40 -1.37 0.47
CA LYS A 111 3.91 -2.64 -0.08
C LYS A 111 5.28 -2.93 0.47
N TYR A 112 5.58 -4.22 0.62
CA TYR A 112 6.93 -4.70 0.85
C TYR A 112 7.80 -4.41 -0.38
N PHE A 113 9.01 -3.89 -0.16
CA PHE A 113 9.95 -3.63 -1.24
C PHE A 113 11.39 -3.67 -0.73
N LYS A 114 12.22 -4.56 -1.29
CA LYS A 114 13.57 -4.84 -0.79
C LYS A 114 13.53 -5.10 0.74
N ASP A 115 14.33 -4.38 1.51
CA ASP A 115 14.42 -4.49 2.97
C ASP A 115 13.54 -3.46 3.70
N GLY A 116 12.61 -2.83 2.97
CA GLY A 116 11.74 -1.78 3.48
C GLY A 116 10.35 -1.80 2.85
N TYR A 117 9.76 -0.62 2.74
CA TYR A 117 8.37 -0.45 2.37
C TYR A 117 8.18 0.71 1.39
N THR A 118 7.28 0.57 0.44
CA THR A 118 6.84 1.66 -0.42
C THR A 118 5.39 2.03 -0.13
N PHE A 119 5.02 3.28 -0.36
CA PHE A 119 3.64 3.77 -0.24
C PHE A 119 3.52 5.13 -0.92
N PHE A 120 2.31 5.50 -1.31
CA PHE A 120 2.02 6.88 -1.71
C PHE A 120 1.82 7.76 -0.47
N TRP A 121 2.45 8.93 -0.49
CA TRP A 121 2.34 9.95 0.54
C TRP A 121 1.33 11.02 0.15
N GLY A 122 0.39 11.34 1.05
CA GLY A 122 -0.61 12.38 0.86
C GLY A 122 -1.81 11.96 0.01
N ASP A 123 -2.90 12.73 0.12
CA ASP A 123 -4.18 12.46 -0.55
C ASP A 123 -4.07 12.41 -2.09
N TRP A 124 -3.18 13.26 -2.65
CA TRP A 124 -2.95 13.35 -4.08
C TRP A 124 -2.22 12.15 -4.67
N ARG A 125 -1.59 11.29 -3.85
CA ARG A 125 -0.87 10.10 -4.30
C ARG A 125 0.13 10.39 -5.44
N ASP A 126 0.72 11.57 -5.41
CA ASP A 126 1.62 12.12 -6.42
C ASP A 126 3.09 11.94 -6.04
N LYS A 127 3.35 11.35 -4.87
CA LYS A 127 4.67 11.01 -4.33
C LYS A 127 4.71 9.56 -3.88
N LEU A 128 5.41 8.71 -4.61
CA LEU A 128 5.75 7.36 -4.13
C LEU A 128 7.02 7.43 -3.30
N CYS A 129 6.91 7.04 -2.03
CA CYS A 129 8.01 7.02 -1.10
C CYS A 129 8.53 5.59 -0.89
N TYR A 130 9.80 5.49 -0.50
CA TYR A 130 10.45 4.30 0.02
C TYR A 130 10.95 4.58 1.42
N LEU A 131 10.47 3.80 2.39
CA LEU A 131 10.88 3.83 3.79
C LEU A 131 11.75 2.61 4.08
N VAL A 132 12.91 2.82 4.67
CA VAL A 132 13.84 1.75 5.03
C VAL A 132 14.54 2.08 6.34
N LYS A 133 14.88 1.04 7.10
CA LYS A 133 15.62 1.19 8.35
C LYS A 133 17.10 0.90 8.12
N GLU A 134 17.93 1.94 8.09
CA GLU A 134 19.37 1.82 7.88
C GLU A 134 20.09 2.11 9.20
N ASN A 135 20.91 1.16 9.66
CA ASN A 135 21.62 1.26 10.95
C ASN A 135 20.69 1.59 12.14
N GLY A 136 19.46 1.07 12.11
CA GLY A 136 18.46 1.29 13.16
C GLY A 136 17.68 2.60 13.05
N VAL A 137 17.99 3.45 12.07
CA VAL A 137 17.31 4.74 11.83
C VAL A 137 16.40 4.63 10.62
N TRP A 138 15.20 5.19 10.72
CA TRP A 138 14.26 5.26 9.60
C TRP A 138 14.66 6.36 8.64
N ASN A 139 14.82 6.00 7.37
CA ASN A 139 15.06 6.93 6.26
C ASN A 139 13.94 6.78 5.24
N MET A 140 13.54 7.89 4.64
CA MET A 140 12.54 7.90 3.58
C MET A 140 13.10 8.61 2.33
N TYR A 141 12.72 8.12 1.16
CA TYR A 141 13.15 8.66 -0.13
C TYR A 141 11.97 8.77 -1.09
N ILE A 142 11.93 9.82 -1.91
CA ILE A 142 10.96 9.92 -3.00
C ILE A 142 11.48 9.09 -4.19
N LEU A 143 10.77 8.02 -4.53
CA LEU A 143 11.07 7.17 -5.69
C LEU A 143 10.50 7.75 -6.98
N HIS A 144 9.35 8.40 -6.87
CA HIS A 144 8.65 8.97 -8.01
C HIS A 144 7.75 10.13 -7.57
N SER A 145 7.80 11.20 -8.34
CA SER A 145 6.84 12.29 -8.34
C SER A 145 6.11 12.32 -9.68
N SER A 146 4.81 12.57 -9.65
CA SER A 146 3.98 12.85 -10.83
C SER A 146 3.25 14.17 -10.68
N ASP A 147 2.83 14.76 -11.79
CA ASP A 147 2.01 15.98 -11.81
C ASP A 147 0.51 15.70 -11.59
N GLY A 148 0.11 14.43 -11.56
CA GLY A 148 -1.27 13.99 -11.35
C GLY A 148 -1.42 12.88 -10.30
N ARG A 149 -2.67 12.55 -9.98
CA ARG A 149 -3.02 11.51 -9.00
C ARG A 149 -2.73 10.11 -9.55
N ASN A 150 -1.95 9.32 -8.81
CA ASN A 150 -1.79 7.88 -9.09
C ASN A 150 -2.84 7.07 -8.34
N TYR A 151 -3.40 6.06 -9.02
CA TYR A 151 -4.38 5.18 -8.40
C TYR A 151 -3.77 3.90 -7.86
N CYS A 152 -2.78 3.34 -8.56
CA CYS A 152 -2.09 2.13 -8.13
C CYS A 152 -0.68 2.01 -8.68
N TYR A 153 0.11 1.21 -7.96
CA TYR A 153 1.40 0.71 -8.41
C TYR A 153 1.58 -0.76 -8.02
N PHE A 154 2.50 -1.43 -8.70
CA PHE A 154 2.87 -2.81 -8.48
C PHE A 154 4.38 -2.93 -8.34
N ILE A 155 4.81 -3.88 -7.53
CA ILE A 155 6.21 -4.27 -7.43
C ILE A 155 6.41 -5.47 -8.35
N GLU A 156 7.35 -5.37 -9.28
CA GLU A 156 7.75 -6.47 -10.17
C GLU A 156 9.18 -6.91 -9.80
N GLY A 157 9.28 -8.05 -9.11
CA GLY A 157 10.55 -8.52 -8.57
C GLY A 157 11.16 -7.52 -7.58
N ARG A 158 12.48 -7.55 -7.40
CA ARG A 158 13.15 -6.78 -6.33
C ARG A 158 13.44 -5.31 -6.66
N ASN A 159 13.39 -4.93 -7.94
CA ASN A 159 13.96 -3.66 -8.41
C ASN A 159 13.04 -2.87 -9.33
N LYS A 160 11.79 -3.29 -9.55
CA LYS A 160 10.90 -2.59 -10.48
C LYS A 160 9.61 -2.18 -9.82
N VAL A 161 9.23 -0.94 -10.08
CA VAL A 161 7.93 -0.40 -9.73
C VAL A 161 7.18 -0.07 -11.01
N VAL A 162 5.96 -0.59 -11.15
CA VAL A 162 5.10 -0.39 -12.31
C VAL A 162 3.90 0.46 -11.90
N PHE A 163 3.66 1.56 -12.59
CA PHE A 163 2.57 2.50 -12.31
C PHE A 163 1.44 2.33 -13.31
N ASN A 164 0.20 2.51 -12.86
CA ASN A 164 -0.92 2.84 -13.71
C ASN A 164 -1.29 4.32 -13.52
N PRO A 165 -0.59 5.24 -14.20
CA PRO A 165 -1.00 6.63 -14.22
C PRO A 165 -2.42 6.72 -14.79
N GLY A 166 -3.28 7.48 -14.12
CA GLY A 166 -4.64 7.74 -14.61
C GLY A 166 -4.66 8.40 -16.00
N ARG A 167 -5.87 8.76 -16.46
CA ARG A 167 -6.19 9.24 -17.83
C ARG A 167 -5.34 10.40 -18.39
N GLU A 168 -4.50 11.06 -17.60
CA GLU A 168 -3.80 12.30 -17.95
C GLU A 168 -2.27 12.22 -17.82
N CYS A 169 -1.68 11.09 -18.24
CA CYS A 169 -0.23 10.97 -18.32
C CYS A 169 0.30 11.67 -19.59
N VAL A 170 0.21 13.00 -19.61
CA VAL A 170 0.81 13.84 -20.65
C VAL A 170 1.91 14.65 -19.97
N TYR A 171 3.17 14.32 -20.29
CA TYR A 171 4.36 15.15 -20.03
C TYR A 171 5.15 15.02 -18.72
N ASP A 172 5.26 13.85 -18.10
CA ASP A 172 6.35 13.68 -17.13
C ASP A 172 7.69 13.43 -17.86
N LYS A 173 8.68 14.31 -17.64
CA LYS A 173 10.08 14.09 -18.03
C LYS A 173 10.68 13.06 -17.10
N PHE A 174 10.95 11.86 -17.61
CA PHE A 174 11.61 10.81 -16.85
C PHE A 174 12.98 10.49 -17.41
N ASP A 175 14.02 10.79 -16.65
CA ASP A 175 15.35 10.22 -16.90
C ASP A 175 15.38 8.78 -16.37
N ASN A 176 15.72 7.82 -17.23
CA ASN A 176 15.91 6.38 -16.93
C ASN A 176 14.65 5.49 -16.71
N LYS A 177 13.51 5.73 -17.38
CA LYS A 177 12.30 4.90 -17.25
C LYS A 177 11.78 4.38 -18.60
N GLU A 178 11.25 3.16 -18.63
CA GLU A 178 10.58 2.57 -19.82
C GLU A 178 9.07 2.82 -19.76
N PHE A 179 8.48 3.20 -20.89
CA PHE A 179 7.04 3.35 -21.05
C PHE A 179 6.45 2.19 -21.82
N ILE A 180 5.44 1.52 -21.25
CA ILE A 180 4.65 0.51 -21.97
C ILE A 180 3.26 1.09 -22.20
N TYR A 181 2.97 1.51 -23.43
CA TYR A 181 1.63 1.98 -23.78
C TYR A 181 0.70 0.80 -24.04
N ASN A 182 -0.43 0.75 -23.31
CA ASN A 182 -1.58 -0.07 -23.68
C ASN A 182 -2.62 0.82 -24.37
N LYS A 183 -2.92 0.52 -25.63
CA LYS A 183 -3.93 1.21 -26.41
C LYS A 183 -5.29 0.59 -26.09
N CYS A 184 -6.03 1.18 -25.16
CA CYS A 184 -7.42 0.82 -24.91
C CYS A 184 -8.31 1.87 -25.59
N ASP A 185 -8.78 1.52 -26.80
CA ASP A 185 -9.66 2.26 -27.70
C ASP A 185 -9.10 3.45 -28.51
N HIS A 186 -9.83 3.78 -29.58
CA HIS A 186 -9.38 4.57 -30.73
C HIS A 186 -8.83 5.98 -30.40
N ASN A 187 -9.10 6.53 -29.22
CA ASN A 187 -8.70 7.89 -28.82
C ASN A 187 -8.02 7.99 -27.42
N SER A 188 -7.71 6.88 -26.73
CA SER A 188 -7.12 6.93 -25.39
C SER A 188 -5.87 6.04 -25.29
N LYS A 189 -4.75 6.62 -24.85
CA LYS A 189 -3.53 5.87 -24.50
C LYS A 189 -3.43 5.79 -22.98
N TYR A 190 -3.49 4.58 -22.43
CA TYR A 190 -3.12 4.33 -21.04
C TYR A 190 -1.66 3.87 -21.05
N GLY A 191 -0.79 4.59 -20.35
CA GLY A 191 0.62 4.19 -20.19
C GLY A 191 0.79 3.38 -18.92
N LEU A 192 1.64 2.37 -18.93
CA LEU A 192 2.32 1.87 -17.74
C LEU A 192 3.69 2.54 -17.70
N VAL A 193 4.07 3.09 -16.55
CA VAL A 193 5.43 3.61 -16.34
C VAL A 193 6.20 2.57 -15.54
N VAL A 194 7.38 2.19 -16.02
CA VAL A 194 8.28 1.27 -15.31
C VAL A 194 9.46 2.03 -14.77
N VAL A 195 9.64 1.96 -13.46
CA VAL A 195 10.77 2.57 -12.74
C VAL A 195 11.72 1.47 -12.32
N ASN A 196 12.90 1.45 -12.95
CA ASN A 196 13.99 0.59 -12.54
C ASN A 196 14.74 1.26 -11.38
N MET A 197 14.69 0.64 -10.22
CA MET A 197 15.35 1.08 -9.00
C MET A 197 16.75 0.46 -8.99
N ARG A 198 17.79 1.31 -9.07
CA ARG A 198 19.18 0.88 -8.92
C ARG A 198 19.48 0.42 -7.48
#